data_AF-A0A6N2VRK2-F1
#
_entry.id   AF-A0A6N2VRK2-F1
#
_cell.length_a   1.000
_cell.length_b   1.000
_cell.length_c   1.000
_cell.angle_alpha   90.00
_cell.angle_beta   90.00
_cell.angle_gamma   90.00
#
_symmetry.space_group_name_H-M   'P 1'
#
loop_
_entity.id
_entity.type
_entity.pdbx_description
1 polymer ?
#
loop_
_entity_poly.entity_id
_entity_poly.type
_entity_poly.pdbx_seq_one_letter_code
_entity_poly.pdbx_strand_id
1 'polypeptide(L)'
;MSKFQSGFVSKIEEKKIFEEKQNDLKEKYNIDAQDVIIVEKNHVVKFFVKVMISFIKTVATISILVLAAIGLLTVVYPEVRNPFVELLVSFQEQIVSYF
;
A
#
# COMPACT_ATOMS: atom_id res chain seq x y z
N MET A 1 3.82 -49.83 8.74
CA MET A 1 5.20 -49.33 8.91
C MET A 1 5.62 -48.31 7.84
N SER A 2 5.04 -48.29 6.63
CA SER A 2 5.43 -47.35 5.55
C SER A 2 5.19 -45.85 5.84
N LYS A 3 4.13 -45.50 6.57
CA LYS A 3 3.85 -44.09 6.95
C LYS A 3 4.87 -43.48 7.90
N PHE A 4 5.55 -44.28 8.71
CA PHE A 4 6.61 -43.78 9.61
C PHE A 4 7.89 -43.46 8.82
N GLN A 5 8.25 -44.30 7.84
CA GLN A 5 9.39 -44.02 6.96
C GLN A 5 9.16 -42.79 6.10
N SER A 6 7.95 -42.60 5.55
CA SER A 6 7.66 -41.42 4.72
C SER A 6 7.74 -40.10 5.51
N GLY A 7 7.26 -40.08 6.75
CA GLY A 7 7.36 -38.90 7.62
C GLY A 7 8.78 -38.62 8.15
N PHE A 8 9.64 -39.64 8.24
CA PHE A 8 11.05 -39.45 8.56
C PHE A 8 11.83 -38.90 7.37
N VAL A 9 11.56 -39.40 6.16
CA VAL A 9 12.19 -38.91 4.93
C VAL A 9 11.80 -37.45 4.67
N SER A 10 10.52 -37.09 4.80
CA SER A 10 10.08 -35.70 4.61
C SER A 10 10.74 -34.72 5.58
N LYS A 11 10.91 -35.12 6.85
CA LYS A 11 11.61 -34.31 7.87
C LYS A 11 13.10 -34.13 7.58
N ILE A 12 13.75 -35.14 6.99
CA ILE A 12 15.16 -35.04 6.58
C ILE A 12 15.29 -34.09 5.39
N GLU A 13 14.36 -34.15 4.44
CA GLU A 13 14.31 -33.28 3.27
C GLU A 13 14.06 -31.81 3.65
N GLU A 14 13.10 -31.56 4.55
CA GLU A 14 12.83 -30.22 5.10
C GLU A 14 14.05 -29.62 5.80
N LYS A 15 14.81 -30.41 6.56
CA LYS A 15 16.04 -29.96 7.21
C LYS A 15 17.12 -29.57 6.21
N LYS A 16 17.33 -30.37 5.16
CA LYS A 16 18.28 -30.05 4.09
C LYS A 16 17.91 -28.76 3.37
N ILE A 17 16.65 -28.60 3.00
CA ILE A 17 16.16 -27.38 2.33
C ILE A 17 16.32 -26.16 3.23
N PHE A 18 16.14 -26.31 4.54
CA PHE A 18 16.36 -25.25 5.51
C PHE A 18 17.84 -24.88 5.65
N GLU A 19 18.74 -25.86 5.71
CA GLU A 19 20.19 -25.65 5.78
C GLU A 19 20.74 -24.98 4.51
N GLU A 20 20.31 -25.43 3.32
CA GLU A 20 20.67 -24.79 2.04
C GLU A 20 20.23 -23.32 2.01
N LYS A 21 18.97 -23.03 2.37
CA LYS A 21 18.47 -21.65 2.44
C LYS A 21 19.23 -20.79 3.44
N GLN A 22 19.68 -21.34 4.56
CA GLN A 22 20.48 -20.60 5.55
C GLN A 22 21.90 -20.34 5.04
N ASN A 23 22.50 -21.28 4.31
CA ASN A 23 23.81 -21.09 3.69
C ASN A 23 23.75 -19.98 2.62
N ASP A 24 22.76 -20.01 1.74
CA ASP A 24 22.54 -18.96 0.73
C ASP A 24 22.38 -17.57 1.38
N LEU A 25 21.66 -17.49 2.49
CA LEU A 25 21.48 -16.24 3.24
C LEU A 25 22.80 -15.79 3.90
N LYS A 26 23.58 -16.70 4.48
CA LYS A 26 24.86 -16.38 5.12
C LYS A 26 25.90 -15.90 4.11
N GLU A 27 25.94 -16.50 2.94
CA GLU A 27 26.78 -16.05 1.82
C GLU A 27 26.36 -14.65 1.34
N LYS A 28 25.06 -14.43 1.12
CA LYS A 28 24.50 -13.14 0.69
C LYS A 28 24.82 -11.99 1.65
N TYR A 29 24.89 -12.27 2.96
CA TYR A 29 25.14 -11.27 4.01
C TYR A 29 26.59 -11.28 4.56
N ASN A 30 27.50 -12.10 4.02
CA ASN A 30 28.89 -12.28 4.49
C ASN A 30 29.01 -12.59 6.00
N ILE A 31 28.16 -13.49 6.52
CA ILE A 31 28.16 -13.88 7.94
C ILE A 31 28.71 -15.31 8.08
N ASP A 32 29.92 -15.44 8.61
CA ASP A 32 30.63 -16.73 8.78
C ASP A 32 30.25 -17.48 10.07
N ALA A 33 29.28 -16.97 10.83
CA ALA A 33 28.86 -17.55 12.11
C ALA A 33 27.88 -18.72 11.89
N GLN A 34 28.29 -19.93 12.28
CA GLN A 34 27.45 -21.13 12.18
C GLN A 34 26.22 -21.09 13.11
N ASP A 35 26.31 -20.40 14.25
CA ASP A 35 25.26 -20.34 15.29
C ASP A 35 24.21 -19.22 15.08
N VAL A 36 24.22 -18.56 13.93
CA VAL A 36 23.28 -17.47 13.61
C VAL A 36 22.26 -17.95 12.58
N ILE A 37 20.98 -17.79 12.90
CA ILE A 37 19.85 -18.04 11.98
C ILE A 37 19.40 -16.71 11.41
N ILE A 38 19.46 -16.56 10.09
CA ILE A 38 19.06 -15.36 9.38
C ILE A 38 17.58 -15.49 9.00
N VAL A 39 16.77 -14.52 9.43
CA VAL A 39 15.35 -14.44 9.09
C VAL A 39 15.09 -13.11 8.40
N GLU A 40 14.87 -13.14 7.08
CA GLU A 40 14.45 -11.95 6.33
C GLU A 40 13.01 -11.58 6.71
N LYS A 41 12.83 -10.39 7.32
CA LYS A 41 11.51 -9.88 7.67
C LYS A 41 10.93 -9.05 6.52
N ASN A 42 9.91 -9.58 5.85
CA ASN A 42 9.29 -8.89 4.71
C ASN A 42 8.18 -7.87 5.12
N HIS A 43 8.50 -6.92 6.01
CA HIS A 43 7.55 -5.91 6.50
C HIS A 43 7.26 -4.77 5.51
N VAL A 44 8.04 -4.67 4.43
CA VAL A 44 7.99 -3.57 3.45
C VAL A 44 6.62 -3.48 2.78
N VAL A 45 6.02 -4.61 2.40
CA VAL A 45 4.70 -4.63 1.74
C VAL A 45 3.59 -4.12 2.68
N LYS A 46 3.59 -4.57 3.95
CA LYS A 46 2.61 -4.13 4.95
C LYS A 46 2.75 -2.63 5.23
N PHE A 47 3.98 -2.14 5.28
CA PHE A 47 4.26 -0.71 5.42
C PHE A 47 3.76 0.08 4.21
N PHE A 48 4.07 -0.37 2.99
CA PHE A 48 3.68 0.30 1.75
C PHE A 48 2.16 0.44 1.60
N VAL A 49 1.41 -0.65 1.86
CA VAL A 49 -0.06 -0.62 1.84
C VAL A 49 -0.62 0.37 2.85
N LYS A 50 -0.08 0.39 4.07
CA LYS A 50 -0.50 1.34 5.12
C LYS A 50 -0.23 2.79 4.70
N VAL A 51 0.93 3.06 4.11
CA VAL A 51 1.30 4.38 3.60
C VAL A 51 0.38 4.81 2.47
N MET A 52 0.07 3.93 1.52
CA MET A 52 -0.86 4.24 0.41
C MET A 52 -2.26 4.59 0.90
N ILE A 53 -2.81 3.81 1.83
CA ILE A 53 -4.13 4.12 2.41
C ILE A 53 -4.09 5.46 3.14
N SER A 54 -3.04 5.73 3.91
CA SER A 54 -2.89 7.00 4.61
C SER A 54 -2.77 8.16 3.64
N PHE A 55 -2.00 7.99 2.55
CA PHE A 55 -1.80 9.01 1.54
C PHE A 55 -3.11 9.39 0.85
N ILE A 56 -3.91 8.40 0.43
CA ILE A 56 -5.23 8.63 -0.17
C ILE A 56 -6.13 9.41 0.79
N LYS A 57 -6.14 9.04 2.08
CA LYS A 57 -6.91 9.77 3.10
C LYS A 57 -6.43 11.21 3.25
N THR A 58 -5.12 11.43 3.33
CA THR A 58 -4.53 12.77 3.44
C THR A 58 -4.92 13.64 2.24
N VAL A 59 -4.78 13.11 1.02
CA VAL A 59 -5.18 13.82 -0.20
C VAL A 59 -6.67 14.13 -0.18
N ALA A 60 -7.53 13.17 0.17
CA ALA A 60 -8.96 13.40 0.27
C ALA A 60 -9.31 14.49 1.29
N THR A 61 -8.67 14.49 2.46
CA THR A 61 -8.87 15.53 3.48
C THR A 61 -8.44 16.91 2.97
N ILE A 62 -7.29 17.01 2.30
CA ILE A 62 -6.81 18.27 1.72
C ILE A 62 -7.80 18.77 0.65
N SER A 63 -8.25 17.89 -0.24
CA SER A 63 -9.22 18.24 -1.28
C SER A 63 -10.52 18.75 -0.67
N ILE A 64 -11.04 18.11 0.39
CA ILE A 64 -12.24 18.56 1.09
C ILE A 64 -12.03 19.94 1.72
N LEU A 65 -10.88 20.19 2.34
CA LEU A 65 -10.56 21.50 2.94
C LEU A 65 -10.51 22.61 1.88
N VAL A 66 -9.88 22.34 0.73
CA VAL A 66 -9.84 23.30 -0.38
C VAL A 66 -11.24 23.55 -0.93
N LEU A 67 -12.04 22.50 -1.14
CA LEU A 67 -13.43 22.63 -1.58
C LEU A 67 -14.27 23.44 -0.59
N ALA A 68 -14.09 23.20 0.71
CA ALA A 68 -14.78 23.93 1.76
C ALA A 68 -14.39 25.41 1.79
N ALA A 69 -13.11 25.73 1.59
CA ALA A 69 -12.64 27.11 1.50
C ALA A 69 -13.26 27.84 0.30
N ILE A 70 -13.26 27.20 -0.87
CA ILE A 70 -13.89 27.76 -2.08
C ILE A 70 -15.40 27.94 -1.87
N GLY A 71 -16.07 26.94 -1.31
CA GLY A 71 -17.50 27.00 -0.98
C GLY A 71 -17.83 28.12 0.01
N LEU A 72 -16.97 28.35 1.01
CA LEU A 72 -17.15 29.46 1.94
C LEU A 72 -17.00 30.82 1.24
N LEU A 73 -15.97 30.97 0.40
CA LEU A 73 -15.74 32.21 -0.35
C LEU A 73 -16.91 32.55 -1.28
N THR A 74 -17.48 31.56 -1.97
CA THR A 74 -18.63 31.77 -2.86
C THR A 74 -19.92 32.08 -2.11
N VAL A 75 -20.07 31.60 -0.87
CA VAL A 75 -21.23 31.95 -0.02
C VAL A 75 -21.11 33.37 0.53
N VAL A 76 -19.92 33.76 0.99
CA VAL A 76 -19.70 35.05 1.65
C VAL A 76 -19.66 36.20 0.63
N TYR A 77 -19.04 36.00 -0.54
CA TYR A 77 -18.84 37.06 -1.52
C TYR A 77 -19.77 36.90 -2.74
N PRO A 78 -20.79 37.76 -2.88
CA PRO A 78 -21.77 37.65 -3.96
C PRO A 78 -21.17 37.89 -5.36
N GLU A 79 -20.06 38.64 -5.45
CA GLU A 79 -19.32 38.89 -6.69
C GLU A 79 -18.76 37.60 -7.30
N VAL A 80 -18.35 36.65 -6.44
CA VAL A 80 -17.74 35.39 -6.86
C VAL A 80 -18.79 34.30 -7.08
N ARG A 81 -19.95 34.42 -6.43
CA ARG A 81 -21.05 33.45 -6.53
C ARG A 81 -21.60 33.31 -7.94
N ASN A 82 -21.93 34.43 -8.59
CA ASN A 82 -22.57 34.43 -9.89
C ASN A 82 -21.75 33.70 -10.97
N PRO A 83 -20.46 34.03 -11.19
CA PRO A 83 -19.64 33.31 -12.18
C PRO A 83 -19.42 31.85 -11.79
N PHE A 84 -19.39 31.52 -10.50
CA PHE A 84 -19.25 30.14 -10.03
C PHE A 84 -20.47 29.27 -10.36
N VAL A 85 -21.68 29.81 -10.18
CA VAL A 85 -22.93 29.12 -10.55
C VAL A 85 -23.05 28.95 -12.05
N GLU A 86 -22.69 29.96 -12.83
CA GLU A 86 -22.68 29.88 -14.30
C GLU A 86 -21.72 28.79 -14.80
N LEU A 87 -20.52 28.74 -14.22
CA LEU A 87 -19.57 27.65 -14.47
C LEU A 87 -20.19 26.28 -14.15
N LEU A 88 -20.83 26.12 -12.99
CA LEU A 88 -21.46 24.85 -12.62
C LEU A 88 -22.54 24.41 -13.61
N VAL A 89 -23.40 25.33 -14.05
CA VAL A 89 -24.45 25.05 -15.05
C VAL A 89 -23.81 24.64 -16.37
N SER A 90 -22.80 25.37 -16.85
CA SER A 90 -22.11 25.04 -18.11
C SER A 90 -21.43 23.67 -18.07
N PHE A 91 -20.84 23.29 -16.93
CA PHE A 91 -20.25 21.97 -16.74
C PHE A 91 -21.31 20.87 -16.76
N GLN A 92 -22.45 21.10 -16.10
CA GLN A 92 -23.55 20.14 -16.08
C GLN A 92 -24.09 19.92 -17.51
N GLU A 93 -24.30 20.99 -18.27
CA GLU A 93 -24.74 20.92 -19.66
C GLU A 93 -23.74 20.16 -20.54
N GLN A 94 -22.44 20.41 -20.37
CA GLN A 94 -21.40 19.66 -21.08
C GLN A 94 -21.46 18.17 -20.73
N ILE A 95 -21.52 17.80 -19.44
CA ILE A 95 -21.59 16.40 -19.02
C ILE A 95 -22.82 15.72 -19.64
N VAL A 96 -23.98 16.38 -19.59
CA VAL A 96 -25.23 15.85 -20.18
C VAL A 96 -25.15 15.78 -21.71
N SER A 97 -24.41 16.67 -22.36
CA SER A 97 -24.23 16.63 -23.82
C SER A 97 -23.28 15.51 -24.29
N TYR A 98 -22.35 15.08 -23.45
CA TYR A 98 -21.38 14.01 -23.78
C TYR A 98 -21.87 12.60 -23.39
N PHE A 99 -22.97 12.48 -22.65
CA PHE A 99 -23.62 11.22 -22.26
C PHE A 99 -24.96 11.04 -22.98
#